data_AF-A0A3B3URH4-F1
#
_entry.id   AF-A0A3B3URH4-F1
#
_cell.length_a   1.000
_cell.length_b   1.000
_cell.length_c   1.000
_cell.angle_alpha   90.00
_cell.angle_beta   90.00
_cell.angle_gamma   90.00
#
_symmetry.space_group_name_H-M   'P 1'
#
loop_
_entity.id
_entity.type
_entity.pdbx_description
1 polymer ?
#
loop_
_entity_poly.entity_id
_entity_poly.type
_entity_poly.pdbx_seq_one_letter_code
_entity_poly.pdbx_strand_id
1 'polypeptide(L)'
;MDCLTGKNEVDEQMFPIFTFLLVTSLLRTHDSVAKRDFEPALPPLPDDAMEEDEESVKIVSLVKTKEPLGATIKKDKSTGAIVVARIMRGGSADKSGLIHEGDELKEVNGVSLEHRKPKEILPLLVFVRALFDYDPTEDPTVPCKDAAVAFKRGDVLQIAGTDDDTWWQARRLGDGSGRAGLVPSKQLHERRVALQRPRALFKLQNIKPPVFPVPEDVDYGAITGIHIAGLRRSFRLGRKSSRARKPAQLRRWSSETPGAVCPRTYIEVVPYHKEPKDRHRLIVLVGPSGVGVNELKRRLVISEPDRYGVSVPYTTREKRRQESEGLDYHFVSVQAFEELILNHRFVEYGQYRGNYYGSNLDSVQRVLAEGKVCLLDVHPSKIKHVYTSEFKPYVVFVKPPMIEELRLTRRRAKFVCDEDGMQVRMFSEEDFEEMLDQAEMLDSQYGHLFDKVIVNGDVATTFRELKADVEKLDEPEVQWVPAAWMRSAPTKAWRSCSSLTGWI
;
A
#
# COMPACT_ATOMS: atom_id res chain seq x y z
N MET A 1 51.18 43.97 11.28
CA MET A 1 52.33 43.17 10.79
C MET A 1 53.19 42.92 12.01
N ASP A 2 52.85 41.89 12.79
CA ASP A 2 53.43 40.53 12.70
C ASP A 2 54.43 40.42 13.86
N CYS A 3 54.65 39.34 14.58
CA CYS A 3 53.94 38.09 14.86
C CYS A 3 54.79 37.45 15.98
N LEU A 4 54.17 36.67 16.86
CA LEU A 4 54.79 35.59 17.66
C LEU A 4 55.77 36.00 18.77
N THR A 5 55.39 35.73 20.02
CA THR A 5 56.07 34.80 20.96
C THR A 5 55.53 34.98 22.39
N GLY A 6 54.27 34.62 22.61
CA GLY A 6 53.77 34.31 23.95
C GLY A 6 53.72 32.81 24.10
N LYS A 7 54.70 32.21 24.80
CA LYS A 7 54.68 30.79 25.15
C LYS A 7 53.57 30.57 26.18
N ASN A 8 52.55 29.79 25.82
CA ASN A 8 51.50 29.39 26.75
C ASN A 8 52.03 28.24 27.63
N GLU A 9 52.29 28.56 28.89
CA GLU A 9 52.73 27.65 29.97
C GLU A 9 51.74 26.49 30.25
N VAL A 10 50.58 26.51 29.60
CA VAL A 10 49.51 25.50 29.70
C VAL A 10 49.75 24.29 28.78
N ASP A 11 50.41 24.48 27.63
CA ASP A 11 50.64 23.38 26.67
C ASP A 11 51.73 22.42 27.14
N GLU A 12 52.73 22.91 27.88
CA GLU A 12 53.85 22.09 28.37
C GLU A 12 53.45 21.14 29.51
N GLN A 13 52.39 21.47 30.27
CA GLN A 13 51.87 20.62 31.35
C GLN A 13 50.81 19.61 30.86
N MET A 14 50.09 19.92 29.78
CA MET A 14 49.00 19.07 29.28
C MET A 14 49.50 17.93 28.38
N PHE A 15 50.61 18.14 27.68
CA PHE A 15 51.22 17.15 26.79
C PHE A 15 51.64 15.84 27.51
N PRO A 16 52.33 15.85 28.66
CA PRO A 16 52.68 14.61 29.37
C PRO A 16 51.45 13.88 29.94
N ILE A 17 50.38 14.61 30.32
CA ILE A 17 49.15 14.02 30.86
C ILE A 17 48.40 13.24 29.77
N PHE A 18 48.24 13.81 28.57
CA PHE A 18 47.60 13.12 27.45
C PHE A 18 48.42 11.92 26.97
N THR A 19 49.75 12.06 26.93
CA THR A 19 50.64 10.98 26.45
C THR A 19 50.64 9.80 27.43
N PHE A 20 50.65 10.04 28.74
CA PHE A 20 50.61 8.98 29.75
C PHE A 20 49.26 8.25 29.78
N LEU A 21 48.14 8.98 29.70
CA LEU A 21 46.80 8.37 29.70
C LEU A 21 46.52 7.56 28.42
N LEU A 22 46.95 8.05 27.26
CA LEU A 22 46.75 7.34 25.99
C LEU A 22 47.57 6.06 25.92
N VAL A 23 48.83 6.08 26.35
CA VAL A 23 49.68 4.88 26.36
C VAL A 23 49.17 3.85 27.37
N THR A 24 48.74 4.30 28.55
CA THR A 24 48.20 3.38 29.58
C THR A 24 46.88 2.74 29.13
N SER A 25 45.98 3.51 28.51
CA SER A 25 44.75 2.96 27.94
C SER A 25 45.03 2.01 26.78
N LEU A 26 46.01 2.30 25.92
CA LEU A 26 46.40 1.42 24.82
C LEU A 26 46.96 0.10 25.35
N LEU A 27 47.84 0.14 26.35
CA LEU A 27 48.40 -1.06 26.98
C LEU A 27 47.33 -1.88 27.70
N ARG A 28 46.39 -1.24 28.41
CA ARG A 28 45.25 -1.95 29.02
C ARG A 28 44.35 -2.62 27.98
N THR A 29 44.09 -1.92 26.87
CA THR A 29 43.27 -2.49 25.79
C THR A 29 43.99 -3.64 25.11
N HIS A 30 45.29 -3.52 24.88
CA HIS A 30 46.14 -4.60 24.40
C HIS A 30 46.09 -5.81 25.34
N ASP A 31 46.24 -5.60 26.65
CA ASP A 31 46.24 -6.67 27.64
C ASP A 31 44.87 -7.35 27.77
N SER A 32 43.76 -6.60 27.69
CA SER A 32 42.40 -7.16 27.65
C SER A 32 42.17 -8.01 26.40
N VAL A 33 42.67 -7.57 25.22
CA VAL A 33 42.59 -8.36 23.98
C VAL A 33 43.48 -9.60 24.05
N ALA A 34 44.70 -9.47 24.56
CA ALA A 34 45.64 -10.59 24.71
C ALA A 34 45.11 -11.66 25.67
N LYS A 35 44.39 -11.25 26.73
CA LYS A 35 43.75 -12.15 27.69
C LYS A 35 42.39 -12.70 27.21
N ARG A 36 41.92 -12.29 26.03
CA ARG A 36 40.57 -12.62 25.51
C ARG A 36 39.42 -12.21 26.44
N ASP A 37 39.66 -11.19 27.26
CA ASP A 37 38.76 -10.75 28.32
C ASP A 37 37.77 -9.71 27.81
N PHE A 38 37.19 -9.97 26.63
CA PHE A 38 36.26 -9.09 25.91
C PHE A 38 34.97 -9.81 25.51
N GLU A 39 34.87 -11.12 25.73
CA GLU A 39 33.63 -11.89 25.53
C GLU A 39 32.80 -11.86 26.83
N PRO A 40 31.47 -11.65 26.74
CA PRO A 40 30.61 -11.67 27.92
C PRO A 40 30.67 -13.05 28.57
N ALA A 41 31.18 -13.13 29.80
CA ALA A 41 31.16 -14.37 30.58
C ALA A 41 29.73 -14.73 30.95
N LEU A 42 29.22 -15.82 30.37
CA LEU A 42 27.91 -16.37 30.72
C LEU A 42 27.96 -16.98 32.13
N PRO A 43 26.88 -16.86 32.93
CA PRO A 43 26.79 -17.58 34.19
C PRO A 43 26.86 -19.09 33.94
N PRO A 44 27.49 -19.87 34.84
CA PRO A 44 27.54 -21.32 34.72
C PRO A 44 26.11 -21.89 34.77
N LEU A 45 25.84 -22.82 33.86
CA LEU A 45 24.54 -23.49 33.74
C LEU A 45 24.27 -24.33 35.00
N PRO A 46 23.03 -24.33 35.55
CA PRO A 46 22.63 -25.26 36.59
C PRO A 46 22.73 -26.71 36.11
N ASP A 47 23.22 -27.61 36.98
CA ASP A 47 23.40 -29.05 36.68
C ASP A 47 22.10 -29.80 36.32
N ASP A 48 20.93 -29.17 36.48
CA ASP A 48 19.61 -29.77 36.29
C ASP A 48 18.99 -29.52 34.89
N ALA A 49 19.73 -28.95 33.93
CA ALA A 49 19.23 -28.64 32.58
C ALA A 49 19.56 -29.71 31.52
N MET A 50 19.82 -30.95 31.95
CA MET A 50 20.03 -32.08 31.04
C MET A 50 18.81 -33.00 31.05
N GLU A 51 17.72 -32.55 30.40
CA GLU A 51 16.68 -33.40 29.81
C GLU A 51 15.63 -32.54 29.10
N GLU A 52 15.97 -32.07 27.89
CA GLU A 52 15.09 -31.98 26.71
C GLU A 52 15.93 -31.42 25.57
N ASP A 53 16.19 -32.23 24.54
CA ASP A 53 16.77 -31.79 23.27
C ASP A 53 15.75 -30.86 22.56
N GLU A 54 15.58 -29.63 23.05
CA GLU A 54 14.91 -28.59 22.26
C GLU A 54 15.85 -28.19 21.12
N GLU A 55 15.56 -28.66 19.91
CA GLU A 55 16.21 -28.18 18.68
C GLU A 55 16.08 -26.65 18.61
N SER A 56 17.13 -25.91 18.98
CA SER A 56 17.11 -24.46 18.97
C SER A 56 17.01 -23.94 17.53
N VAL A 57 15.85 -23.39 17.15
CA VAL A 57 15.60 -22.88 15.80
C VAL A 57 16.22 -21.48 15.63
N LYS A 58 17.01 -21.29 14.57
CA LYS A 58 17.61 -20.00 14.20
C LYS A 58 16.76 -19.30 13.13
N ILE A 59 16.17 -18.15 13.46
CA ILE A 59 15.42 -17.33 12.50
C ILE A 59 16.39 -16.40 11.76
N VAL A 60 16.37 -16.48 10.43
CA VAL A 60 17.25 -15.70 9.55
C VAL A 60 16.44 -14.91 8.54
N SER A 61 16.74 -13.61 8.38
CA SER A 61 16.12 -12.74 7.38
C SER A 61 17.09 -12.43 6.26
N LEU A 62 16.73 -12.84 5.04
CA LEU A 62 17.51 -12.59 3.82
C LEU A 62 16.73 -11.68 2.87
N VAL A 63 17.38 -10.61 2.41
CA VAL A 63 16.79 -9.70 1.43
C VAL A 63 16.90 -10.31 0.03
N LYS A 64 15.76 -10.71 -0.54
CA LYS A 64 15.68 -11.23 -1.91
C LYS A 64 15.78 -10.08 -2.92
N THR A 65 16.81 -10.11 -3.77
CA THR A 65 16.95 -9.21 -4.93
C THR A 65 16.36 -9.85 -6.18
N LYS A 66 16.52 -9.22 -7.36
CA LYS A 66 16.12 -9.83 -8.64
C LYS A 66 17.00 -11.03 -9.04
N GLU A 67 18.14 -11.19 -8.39
CA GLU A 67 19.05 -12.32 -8.58
C GLU A 67 18.69 -13.45 -7.61
N PRO A 68 18.93 -14.72 -7.97
CA PRO A 68 18.75 -15.82 -7.05
C PRO A 68 19.61 -15.62 -5.79
N LEU A 69 19.12 -16.08 -4.63
CA LEU A 69 19.82 -15.92 -3.35
C LEU A 69 21.24 -16.51 -3.36
N GLY A 70 21.54 -17.40 -4.30
CA GLY A 70 22.85 -18.04 -4.40
C GLY A 70 23.00 -19.21 -3.42
N ALA A 71 21.91 -19.87 -3.07
CA ALA A 71 21.93 -21.12 -2.30
C ALA A 71 21.18 -22.21 -3.08
N THR A 72 21.64 -23.45 -2.96
CA THR A 72 20.94 -24.64 -3.48
C THR A 72 20.46 -25.47 -2.31
N ILE A 73 19.31 -26.12 -2.48
CA ILE A 73 18.69 -26.96 -1.46
C ILE A 73 18.53 -28.38 -1.99
N LYS A 74 18.63 -29.36 -1.09
CA LYS A 74 18.37 -30.77 -1.38
C LYS A 74 17.45 -31.35 -0.32
N LYS A 75 16.73 -32.41 -0.68
CA LYS A 75 16.01 -33.21 0.31
C LYS A 75 16.97 -34.25 0.86
N ASP A 76 17.13 -34.28 2.17
CA ASP A 76 17.88 -35.33 2.81
C ASP A 76 17.12 -36.66 2.73
N LYS A 77 17.85 -37.75 2.44
CA LYS A 77 17.25 -39.07 2.18
C LYS A 77 16.92 -39.82 3.46
N SER A 78 17.63 -39.53 4.56
CA SER A 78 17.46 -40.15 5.86
C SER A 78 16.33 -39.52 6.67
N THR A 79 16.32 -38.19 6.79
CA THR A 79 15.36 -37.46 7.63
C THR A 79 14.14 -36.99 6.83
N GLY A 80 14.25 -36.92 5.50
CA GLY A 80 13.22 -36.31 4.65
C GLY A 80 13.17 -34.78 4.76
N ALA A 81 14.07 -34.16 5.53
CA ALA A 81 14.14 -32.72 5.71
C ALA A 81 14.75 -32.01 4.50
N ILE A 82 14.52 -30.71 4.40
CA ILE A 82 15.11 -29.87 3.36
C ILE A 82 16.35 -29.21 3.94
N VAL A 83 17.49 -29.45 3.30
CA VAL A 83 18.79 -28.94 3.78
C VAL A 83 19.48 -28.10 2.72
N VAL A 84 20.23 -27.09 3.16
CA VAL A 84 21.08 -26.28 2.28
C VAL A 84 22.22 -27.16 1.76
N ALA A 85 22.25 -27.36 0.45
CA ALA A 85 23.19 -28.24 -0.22
C ALA A 85 24.52 -27.56 -0.58
N ARG A 86 24.45 -26.29 -1.01
CA ARG A 86 25.62 -25.50 -1.41
C ARG A 86 25.33 -24.01 -1.37
N ILE A 87 26.32 -23.19 -1.00
CA ILE A 87 26.28 -21.74 -1.11
C ILE A 87 27.21 -21.26 -2.23
N MET A 88 26.67 -20.44 -3.12
CA MET A 88 27.37 -19.89 -4.28
C MET A 88 28.07 -18.59 -3.90
N ARG A 89 29.40 -18.55 -4.10
CA ARG A 89 30.23 -17.38 -3.79
C ARG A 89 29.73 -16.12 -4.51
N GLY A 90 29.61 -15.03 -3.77
CA GLY A 90 29.16 -13.72 -4.28
C GLY A 90 27.64 -13.53 -4.33
N GLY A 91 26.85 -14.56 -4.04
CA GLY A 91 25.38 -14.47 -3.88
C GLY A 91 24.96 -13.76 -2.59
N SER A 92 23.68 -13.41 -2.47
CA SER A 92 23.14 -12.77 -1.26
C SER A 92 23.27 -13.66 -0.01
N ALA A 93 23.13 -14.97 -0.18
CA ALA A 93 23.34 -15.98 0.86
C ALA A 93 24.77 -15.94 1.40
N ASP A 94 25.77 -16.00 0.52
CA ASP A 94 27.20 -15.97 0.84
C ASP A 94 27.59 -14.65 1.53
N LYS A 95 27.14 -13.52 0.99
CA LYS A 95 27.41 -12.19 1.57
C LYS A 95 26.79 -11.98 2.94
N SER A 96 25.67 -12.66 3.24
CA SER A 96 25.00 -12.55 4.53
C SER A 96 25.72 -13.32 5.64
N GLY A 97 26.33 -14.46 5.31
CA GLY A 97 26.88 -15.38 6.30
C GLY A 97 25.86 -15.93 7.30
N LEU A 98 24.55 -15.76 7.06
CA LEU A 98 23.52 -16.13 8.03
C LEU A 98 23.07 -17.59 7.89
N ILE A 99 23.20 -18.14 6.68
CA ILE A 99 22.92 -19.54 6.32
C ILE A 99 24.20 -20.25 5.89
N HIS A 100 24.31 -21.54 6.20
CA HIS A 100 25.46 -22.39 5.93
C HIS A 100 25.06 -23.67 5.20
N GLU A 101 26.04 -24.34 4.58
CA GLU A 101 25.83 -25.66 3.99
C GLU A 101 25.57 -26.67 5.11
N GLY A 102 24.50 -27.46 4.98
CA GLY A 102 24.04 -28.40 6.01
C GLY A 102 22.89 -27.89 6.87
N ASP A 103 22.57 -26.59 6.85
CA ASP A 103 21.45 -26.04 7.62
C ASP A 103 20.12 -26.68 7.18
N GLU A 104 19.33 -27.13 8.17
CA GLU A 104 17.98 -27.65 7.96
C GLU A 104 16.96 -26.50 7.90
N LEU A 105 16.22 -26.43 6.81
CA LEU A 105 15.17 -25.45 6.60
C LEU A 105 13.83 -26.04 7.05
N LYS A 106 13.38 -25.63 8.24
CA LYS A 106 12.07 -26.00 8.78
C LYS A 106 10.94 -25.19 8.13
N GLU A 107 11.11 -23.86 8.04
CA GLU A 107 10.10 -22.94 7.50
C GLU A 107 10.70 -21.85 6.61
N VAL A 108 9.93 -21.36 5.63
CA VAL A 108 10.26 -20.17 4.83
C VAL A 108 9.02 -19.27 4.71
N ASN A 109 9.12 -18.03 5.17
CA ASN A 109 8.03 -17.05 5.28
C ASN A 109 6.75 -17.61 5.94
N GLY A 110 6.89 -18.35 7.05
CA GLY A 110 5.76 -18.91 7.81
C GLY A 110 5.09 -20.13 7.17
N VAL A 111 5.74 -20.74 6.17
CA VAL A 111 5.29 -22.02 5.58
C VAL A 111 6.26 -23.13 5.92
N SER A 112 5.74 -24.15 6.61
CA SER A 112 6.47 -25.38 6.89
C SER A 112 6.88 -26.10 5.60
N LEU A 113 8.16 -26.48 5.57
CA LEU A 113 8.79 -27.22 4.49
C LEU A 113 8.70 -28.74 4.70
N GLU A 114 8.10 -29.18 5.81
CA GLU A 114 7.90 -30.59 6.10
C GLU A 114 7.10 -31.25 4.97
N HIS A 115 7.65 -32.37 4.47
CA HIS A 115 7.07 -33.21 3.42
C HIS A 115 7.08 -32.63 1.98
N ARG A 116 7.58 -31.41 1.76
CA ARG A 116 7.66 -30.80 0.41
C ARG A 116 8.85 -31.30 -0.41
N LYS A 117 8.79 -31.16 -1.74
CA LYS A 117 9.93 -31.47 -2.64
C LYS A 117 10.75 -30.22 -2.93
N PRO A 118 12.08 -30.29 -3.11
CA PRO A 118 12.93 -29.13 -3.44
C PRO A 118 12.46 -28.31 -4.65
N LYS A 119 11.89 -28.97 -5.68
CA LYS A 119 11.31 -28.31 -6.86
C LYS A 119 10.03 -27.50 -6.55
N GLU A 120 9.31 -27.87 -5.50
CA GLU A 120 8.11 -27.17 -5.01
C GLU A 120 8.46 -26.04 -4.05
N ILE A 121 9.72 -25.93 -3.63
CA ILE A 121 10.25 -24.90 -2.73
C ILE A 121 10.77 -23.68 -3.51
N LEU A 122 11.15 -23.87 -4.77
CA LEU A 122 11.57 -22.78 -5.66
C LEU A 122 10.43 -21.77 -5.98
N PRO A 123 9.15 -22.18 -6.09
CA PRO A 123 7.98 -21.29 -6.18
C PRO A 123 7.43 -20.80 -4.83
N LEU A 124 7.98 -21.24 -3.70
CA LEU A 124 7.66 -20.64 -2.41
C LEU A 124 8.35 -19.25 -2.37
N LEU A 125 7.72 -18.09 -2.24
CA LEU A 125 6.34 -17.70 -1.98
C LEU A 125 6.19 -16.29 -2.59
N VAL A 126 5.73 -16.15 -3.84
CA VAL A 126 5.28 -14.84 -4.32
C VAL A 126 3.79 -14.94 -4.57
N PHE A 127 3.04 -14.57 -3.56
CA PHE A 127 1.63 -14.28 -3.71
C PHE A 127 1.49 -12.82 -4.08
N VAL A 128 0.67 -12.56 -5.09
CA VAL A 128 0.33 -11.21 -5.49
C VAL A 128 -1.16 -11.02 -5.42
N ARG A 129 -1.59 -9.86 -4.97
CA ARG A 129 -2.98 -9.42 -5.13
C ARG A 129 -3.10 -8.61 -6.41
N ALA A 130 -4.07 -8.97 -7.24
CA ALA A 130 -4.38 -8.27 -8.48
C ALA A 130 -4.99 -6.90 -8.18
N LEU A 131 -4.47 -5.85 -8.81
CA LEU A 131 -4.96 -4.47 -8.67
C LEU A 131 -5.79 -4.00 -9.88
N PHE A 132 -6.12 -4.92 -10.78
CA PHE A 132 -6.94 -4.71 -11.97
C PHE A 132 -7.73 -5.97 -12.31
N ASP A 133 -8.74 -5.82 -13.15
CA ASP A 133 -9.53 -6.93 -13.69
C ASP A 133 -8.90 -7.47 -14.98
N TYR A 134 -8.91 -8.79 -15.14
CA TYR A 134 -8.44 -9.44 -16.35
C TYR A 134 -9.47 -10.47 -16.85
N ASP A 135 -9.97 -10.22 -18.05
CA ASP A 135 -10.78 -11.16 -18.81
C ASP A 135 -9.99 -11.68 -20.03
N PRO A 136 -9.60 -12.96 -20.06
CA PRO A 136 -8.92 -13.56 -21.21
C PRO A 136 -9.78 -13.61 -22.48
N THR A 137 -11.10 -13.57 -22.38
CA THR A 137 -12.00 -13.65 -23.53
C THR A 137 -11.91 -12.39 -24.39
N GLU A 138 -11.77 -11.23 -23.73
CA GLU A 138 -11.60 -9.91 -24.33
C GLU A 138 -10.17 -9.63 -24.83
N ASP A 139 -9.21 -10.50 -24.52
CA ASP A 139 -7.80 -10.30 -24.82
C ASP A 139 -7.37 -11.11 -26.06
N PRO A 140 -7.20 -10.48 -27.24
CA PRO A 140 -6.74 -11.18 -28.44
C PRO A 140 -5.25 -11.52 -28.41
N THR A 141 -4.48 -10.98 -27.45
CA THR A 141 -3.02 -11.14 -27.38
C THR A 141 -2.60 -12.35 -26.56
N VAL A 142 -3.56 -13.05 -25.93
CA VAL A 142 -3.29 -14.22 -25.11
C VAL A 142 -2.87 -15.42 -25.97
N PRO A 143 -1.71 -16.07 -25.69
CA PRO A 143 -1.21 -17.17 -26.51
C PRO A 143 -2.16 -18.37 -26.57
N CYS A 144 -2.86 -18.65 -25.47
CA CYS A 144 -3.82 -19.74 -25.38
C CYS A 144 -4.95 -19.34 -24.41
N LYS A 145 -6.16 -19.12 -24.93
CA LYS A 145 -7.33 -18.74 -24.14
C LYS A 145 -7.70 -19.79 -23.10
N ASP A 146 -7.60 -21.07 -23.46
CA ASP A 146 -7.95 -22.19 -22.57
C ASP A 146 -6.97 -22.34 -21.39
N ALA A 147 -5.75 -21.82 -21.54
CA ALA A 147 -4.75 -21.82 -20.48
C ALA A 147 -4.76 -20.53 -19.65
N ALA A 148 -5.57 -19.53 -20.01
CA ALA A 148 -5.56 -18.24 -19.37
C ALA A 148 -6.42 -18.21 -18.11
N VAL A 149 -5.94 -17.53 -17.07
CA VAL A 149 -6.65 -17.44 -15.79
C VAL A 149 -7.31 -16.07 -15.70
N ALA A 150 -8.63 -16.04 -15.73
CA ALA A 150 -9.40 -14.84 -15.43
C ALA A 150 -9.29 -14.50 -13.94
N PHE A 151 -9.21 -13.22 -13.62
CA PHE A 151 -9.24 -12.75 -12.23
C PHE A 151 -9.88 -11.37 -12.14
N LYS A 152 -10.41 -11.07 -10.97
CA LYS A 152 -10.91 -9.76 -10.59
C LYS A 152 -9.93 -9.08 -9.64
N ARG A 153 -10.03 -7.76 -9.58
CA ARG A 153 -9.27 -6.99 -8.62
C ARG A 153 -9.56 -7.46 -7.19
N GLY A 154 -8.51 -7.61 -6.40
CA GLY A 154 -8.58 -8.18 -5.05
C GLY A 154 -8.27 -9.67 -4.98
N ASP A 155 -8.37 -10.40 -6.10
CA ASP A 155 -7.98 -11.81 -6.14
C ASP A 155 -6.49 -11.98 -5.85
N VAL A 156 -6.17 -13.07 -5.13
CA VAL A 156 -4.80 -13.46 -4.81
C VAL A 156 -4.34 -14.54 -5.77
N LEU A 157 -3.18 -14.30 -6.38
CA LEU A 157 -2.54 -15.18 -7.34
C LEU A 157 -1.22 -15.70 -6.78
N GLN A 158 -1.04 -17.02 -6.82
CA GLN A 158 0.24 -17.66 -6.56
C GLN A 158 1.05 -17.68 -7.86
N ILE A 159 2.18 -16.96 -7.88
CA ILE A 159 3.06 -16.93 -9.05
C ILE A 159 3.90 -18.21 -9.10
N ALA A 160 3.75 -18.98 -10.16
CA ALA A 160 4.48 -20.22 -10.41
C ALA A 160 5.73 -20.02 -11.29
N GLY A 161 5.70 -19.03 -12.19
CA GLY A 161 6.82 -18.73 -13.08
C GLY A 161 6.71 -17.34 -13.71
N THR A 162 7.85 -16.65 -13.82
CA THR A 162 7.98 -15.31 -14.43
C THR A 162 9.03 -15.31 -15.55
N ASP A 163 9.25 -16.47 -16.18
CA ASP A 163 10.31 -16.65 -17.19
C ASP A 163 10.05 -15.82 -18.46
N ASP A 164 8.78 -15.57 -18.75
CA ASP A 164 8.34 -14.72 -19.87
C ASP A 164 7.99 -13.31 -19.36
N ASP A 165 8.59 -12.29 -20.00
CA ASP A 165 8.41 -10.87 -19.69
C ASP A 165 6.98 -10.37 -19.95
N THR A 166 6.15 -11.12 -20.67
CA THR A 166 4.80 -10.77 -21.10
C THR A 166 3.71 -11.62 -20.45
N TRP A 167 3.95 -12.91 -20.25
CA TRP A 167 2.94 -13.83 -19.70
C TRP A 167 3.50 -14.64 -18.54
N TRP A 168 2.98 -14.37 -17.34
CA TRP A 168 3.37 -15.13 -16.16
C TRP A 168 2.51 -16.38 -16.02
N GLN A 169 3.09 -17.41 -15.40
CA GLN A 169 2.35 -18.59 -14.98
C GLN A 169 1.92 -18.37 -13.52
N ALA A 170 0.62 -18.40 -13.29
CA ALA A 170 0.05 -18.20 -11.96
C ALA A 170 -1.17 -19.08 -11.71
N ARG A 171 -1.50 -19.26 -10.44
CA ARG A 171 -2.70 -19.96 -9.97
C ARG A 171 -3.54 -18.99 -9.18
N ARG A 172 -4.84 -18.92 -9.45
CA ARG A 172 -5.76 -18.14 -8.62
C ARG A 172 -6.08 -18.93 -7.36
N LEU A 173 -5.92 -18.30 -6.19
CA LEU A 173 -6.25 -18.94 -4.93
C LEU A 173 -7.77 -19.10 -4.82
N GLY A 174 -8.23 -20.28 -4.39
CA GLY A 174 -9.65 -20.64 -4.33
C GLY A 174 -10.20 -21.29 -5.61
N ASP A 175 -9.41 -21.37 -6.69
CA ASP A 175 -9.77 -22.16 -7.87
C ASP A 175 -9.40 -23.63 -7.68
N GLY A 176 -10.37 -24.53 -7.84
CA GLY A 176 -10.22 -25.98 -7.61
C GLY A 176 -9.35 -26.68 -8.65
N SER A 177 -8.96 -25.99 -9.74
CA SER A 177 -8.22 -26.57 -10.86
C SER A 177 -6.78 -26.93 -10.51
N GLY A 178 -6.17 -26.32 -9.47
CA GLY A 178 -4.80 -26.55 -9.01
C GLY A 178 -3.70 -26.31 -10.06
N ARG A 179 -4.07 -25.97 -11.29
CA ARG A 179 -3.21 -25.88 -12.47
C ARG A 179 -2.78 -24.43 -12.66
N ALA A 180 -1.49 -24.23 -12.95
CA ALA A 180 -1.00 -22.91 -13.35
C ALA A 180 -1.48 -22.58 -14.76
N GLY A 181 -1.99 -21.38 -14.94
CA GLY A 181 -2.35 -20.83 -16.23
C GLY A 181 -1.70 -19.46 -16.46
N LEU A 182 -1.97 -18.88 -17.62
CA LEU A 182 -1.35 -17.65 -18.09
C LEU A 182 -2.08 -16.42 -17.52
N VAL A 183 -1.31 -15.50 -16.94
CA VAL A 183 -1.76 -14.18 -16.52
C VAL A 183 -0.86 -13.10 -17.13
N PRO A 184 -1.37 -11.89 -17.42
CA PRO A 184 -0.55 -10.82 -17.96
C PRO A 184 0.58 -10.46 -16.98
N SER A 185 1.80 -10.33 -17.48
CA SER A 185 2.88 -9.82 -16.66
C SER A 185 2.65 -8.36 -16.27
N LYS A 186 3.36 -7.90 -15.23
CA LYS A 186 3.40 -6.48 -14.88
C LYS A 186 3.76 -5.60 -16.09
N GLN A 187 4.77 -5.99 -16.86
CA GLN A 187 5.22 -5.20 -18.01
C GLN A 187 4.20 -5.19 -19.16
N LEU A 188 3.53 -6.32 -19.41
CA LEU A 188 2.50 -6.39 -20.44
C LEU A 188 1.31 -5.50 -20.09
N HIS A 189 0.83 -5.57 -18.85
CA HIS A 189 -0.25 -4.70 -18.41
C HIS A 189 0.14 -3.22 -18.45
N GLU A 190 1.36 -2.87 -18.01
CA GLU A 190 1.89 -1.50 -18.11
C GLU A 190 1.87 -0.97 -19.54
N ARG A 191 2.31 -1.78 -20.50
CA ARG A 191 2.26 -1.42 -21.93
C ARG A 191 0.82 -1.25 -22.43
N ARG A 192 -0.11 -2.11 -22.01
CA ARG A 192 -1.53 -2.01 -22.41
C ARG A 192 -2.15 -0.69 -21.94
N VAL A 193 -1.97 -0.34 -20.68
CA VAL A 193 -2.53 0.91 -20.13
C VAL A 193 -1.86 2.12 -20.76
N ALA A 194 -0.55 2.10 -21.01
CA ALA A 194 0.13 3.19 -21.70
C ALA A 194 -0.35 3.42 -23.15
N LEU A 195 -0.85 2.37 -23.81
CA LEU A 195 -1.42 2.43 -25.17
C LEU A 195 -2.91 2.78 -25.18
N GLN A 196 -3.61 2.62 -24.06
CA GLN A 196 -5.00 3.05 -23.93
C GLN A 196 -5.05 4.59 -24.01
N ARG A 197 -5.68 5.12 -25.06
CA ARG A 197 -5.92 6.55 -25.16
C ARG A 197 -6.88 6.99 -24.04
N PRO A 198 -6.63 8.12 -23.35
CA PRO A 198 -7.57 8.63 -22.37
C PRO A 198 -8.95 8.81 -22.99
N ARG A 199 -9.98 8.20 -22.38
CA ARG A 199 -11.40 8.37 -22.78
C ARG A 199 -11.84 9.84 -22.83
N ALA A 200 -11.12 10.74 -22.16
CA ALA A 200 -11.39 12.18 -22.12
C ALA A 200 -11.39 12.89 -23.50
N LEU A 201 -10.83 12.29 -24.55
CA LEU A 201 -10.90 12.85 -25.91
C LEU A 201 -12.21 12.54 -26.65
N PHE A 202 -13.11 11.74 -26.07
CA PHE A 202 -14.34 11.27 -26.72
C PHE A 202 -15.61 11.56 -25.91
N LYS A 203 -15.65 12.62 -25.08
CA LYS A 203 -16.95 13.22 -24.73
C LYS A 203 -17.41 14.04 -25.94
N LEU A 204 -18.31 13.48 -26.74
CA LEU A 204 -19.10 14.28 -27.67
C LEU A 204 -19.92 15.23 -26.80
N GLN A 205 -19.48 16.48 -26.65
CA GLN A 205 -20.31 17.48 -26.03
C GLN A 205 -21.56 17.61 -26.89
N ASN A 206 -22.72 17.22 -26.35
CA ASN A 206 -24.02 17.57 -26.91
C ASN A 206 -24.17 19.09 -26.81
N ILE A 207 -23.51 19.82 -27.71
CA ILE A 207 -23.75 21.23 -27.92
C ILE A 207 -25.14 21.29 -28.57
N LYS A 208 -26.14 21.71 -27.80
CA LYS A 208 -27.44 22.14 -28.36
C LYS A 208 -27.14 23.20 -29.43
N PRO A 209 -27.61 23.05 -30.68
CA PRO A 209 -27.33 24.04 -31.70
C PRO A 209 -28.03 25.37 -31.32
N PRO A 210 -27.33 26.52 -31.33
CA PRO A 210 -27.99 27.79 -31.09
C PRO A 210 -28.89 28.13 -32.28
N VAL A 211 -30.16 28.39 -31.99
CA VAL A 211 -31.14 28.93 -32.92
C VAL A 211 -30.84 30.41 -33.13
N PHE A 212 -30.42 30.80 -34.33
CA PHE A 212 -30.46 32.18 -34.79
C PHE A 212 -31.03 32.27 -36.22
N PRO A 213 -31.76 33.34 -36.57
CA PRO A 213 -32.51 33.43 -37.81
C PRO A 213 -31.62 33.73 -39.01
N VAL A 214 -31.93 33.10 -40.14
CA VAL A 214 -31.30 33.29 -41.46
C VAL A 214 -31.87 34.54 -42.15
N PRO A 215 -31.03 35.29 -42.88
CA PRO A 215 -31.46 35.80 -44.19
C PRO A 215 -30.55 35.29 -45.33
N GLU A 216 -31.22 34.77 -46.38
CA GLU A 216 -30.98 34.82 -47.84
C GLU A 216 -29.70 35.58 -48.27
N ASP A 217 -28.84 35.16 -49.20
CA ASP A 217 -28.90 34.27 -50.37
C ASP A 217 -27.45 33.86 -50.71
N VAL A 218 -27.25 32.73 -51.41
CA VAL A 218 -26.59 32.61 -52.74
C VAL A 218 -26.40 31.11 -53.03
N ASP A 219 -27.12 30.69 -54.06
CA ASP A 219 -27.14 29.38 -54.70
C ASP A 219 -25.83 29.11 -55.47
N TYR A 220 -25.25 27.91 -55.33
CA TYR A 220 -24.55 27.19 -56.40
C TYR A 220 -24.29 25.71 -56.00
N GLY A 221 -25.17 24.83 -56.47
CA GLY A 221 -24.79 23.64 -57.23
C GLY A 221 -24.08 22.48 -56.51
N ALA A 222 -24.84 21.46 -56.15
CA ALA A 222 -24.35 20.13 -55.79
C ALA A 222 -23.59 19.46 -56.96
N ILE A 223 -22.41 18.87 -56.68
CA ILE A 223 -21.91 17.73 -57.44
C ILE A 223 -21.44 16.63 -56.48
N THR A 224 -22.07 15.49 -56.67
CA THR A 224 -21.83 14.14 -56.17
C THR A 224 -20.36 13.70 -56.13
N GLY A 225 -19.97 13.12 -54.99
CA GLY A 225 -19.03 12.00 -54.85
C GLY A 225 -17.57 12.20 -55.28
N ILE A 226 -16.62 12.18 -54.32
CA ILE A 226 -15.23 11.75 -54.53
C ILE A 226 -14.66 11.08 -53.26
N HIS A 227 -14.30 9.82 -53.45
CA HIS A 227 -13.21 9.01 -52.91
C HIS A 227 -12.31 9.51 -51.76
N ILE A 228 -12.10 8.57 -50.83
CA ILE A 228 -10.98 8.45 -49.90
C ILE A 228 -9.65 8.45 -50.68
N ALA A 229 -8.83 9.49 -50.53
CA ALA A 229 -7.41 9.45 -50.86
C ALA A 229 -6.60 10.51 -50.09
N GLY A 230 -5.60 10.04 -49.33
CA GLY A 230 -4.36 10.78 -49.16
C GLY A 230 -4.14 11.57 -47.87
N LEU A 231 -3.85 10.87 -46.76
CA LEU A 231 -2.87 11.39 -45.80
C LEU A 231 -1.59 10.55 -45.89
N ARG A 232 -0.69 10.98 -46.80
CA ARG A 232 0.64 10.42 -46.98
C ARG A 232 1.47 10.66 -45.71
N ARG A 233 1.97 9.55 -45.17
CA ARG A 233 3.09 9.47 -44.23
C ARG A 233 4.30 10.21 -44.79
N SER A 234 4.85 11.16 -44.05
CA SER A 234 6.24 11.59 -44.21
C SER A 234 6.95 11.49 -42.87
N PHE A 235 7.89 10.55 -42.78
CA PHE A 235 8.83 10.40 -41.68
C PHE A 235 10.07 11.25 -42.01
N ARG A 236 10.52 12.07 -41.06
CA ARG A 236 11.86 12.68 -41.10
C ARG A 236 12.77 11.92 -40.17
N LEU A 237 13.69 11.15 -40.75
CA LEU A 237 14.78 10.46 -40.05
C LEU A 237 15.98 11.42 -39.91
N GLY A 238 16.38 11.71 -38.67
CA GLY A 238 17.63 12.40 -38.37
C GLY A 238 18.75 11.39 -38.08
N ARG A 239 19.80 11.38 -38.91
CA ARG A 239 21.06 10.70 -38.60
C ARG A 239 21.88 11.57 -37.65
N LYS A 240 22.22 11.06 -36.46
CA LYS A 240 23.39 11.53 -35.70
C LYS A 240 24.32 10.37 -35.39
N SER A 241 25.60 10.72 -35.47
CA SER A 241 26.76 9.91 -35.78
C SER A 241 27.23 9.02 -34.62
N SER A 242 27.91 7.94 -35.02
CA SER A 242 28.62 7.00 -34.17
C SER A 242 29.71 7.67 -33.33
N ARG A 243 29.59 7.62 -32.00
CA ARG A 243 30.72 7.51 -31.07
C ARG A 243 30.26 6.85 -29.76
N ALA A 244 30.94 5.74 -29.44
CA ALA A 244 31.04 5.03 -28.16
C ALA A 244 29.75 4.48 -27.51
N ARG A 245 29.50 3.18 -27.74
CA ARG A 245 28.72 2.29 -26.86
C ARG A 245 29.47 2.09 -25.53
N LYS A 246 28.86 2.47 -24.41
CA LYS A 246 29.03 1.83 -23.10
C LYS A 246 27.62 1.57 -22.53
N PRO A 247 27.37 0.45 -21.84
CA PRO A 247 26.03 0.11 -21.36
C PRO A 247 25.72 0.95 -20.12
N ALA A 248 25.01 2.06 -20.30
CA ALA A 248 24.34 2.77 -19.20
C ALA A 248 22.98 2.11 -18.96
N GLN A 249 23.00 0.83 -18.59
CA GLN A 249 21.87 0.16 -17.96
C GLN A 249 22.10 0.29 -16.45
N LEU A 250 21.06 0.72 -15.73
CA LEU A 250 21.04 0.93 -14.28
C LEU A 250 21.65 2.27 -13.81
N ARG A 251 20.83 3.33 -13.78
CA ARG A 251 20.81 4.45 -12.80
C ARG A 251 20.09 5.67 -13.39
N ARG A 252 18.78 5.60 -13.63
CA ARG A 252 17.91 6.81 -13.70
C ARG A 252 16.42 6.43 -13.69
N TRP A 253 15.91 6.06 -12.51
CA TRP A 253 14.53 6.39 -12.11
C TRP A 253 14.39 6.36 -10.59
N SER A 254 15.09 7.29 -9.94
CA SER A 254 14.85 7.67 -8.55
C SER A 254 14.83 9.19 -8.47
N SER A 255 14.00 9.77 -9.34
CA SER A 255 13.58 11.15 -9.33
C SER A 255 12.15 11.15 -9.86
N GLU A 256 11.19 11.23 -8.94
CA GLU A 256 9.78 11.34 -9.24
C GLU A 256 9.55 12.56 -10.13
N THR A 257 9.30 12.32 -11.42
CA THR A 257 8.67 13.30 -12.29
C THR A 257 7.17 13.31 -11.97
N PRO A 258 6.56 14.46 -11.65
CA PRO A 258 5.11 14.56 -11.48
C PRO A 258 4.44 14.31 -12.84
N GLY A 259 3.74 13.18 -13.00
CA GLY A 259 2.86 12.94 -14.15
C GLY A 259 2.97 11.60 -14.87
N ALA A 260 3.96 10.75 -14.57
CA ALA A 260 3.98 9.38 -15.09
C ALA A 260 3.20 8.45 -14.14
N VAL A 261 1.88 8.33 -14.35
CA VAL A 261 1.06 7.34 -13.64
C VAL A 261 1.49 5.95 -14.10
N CYS A 262 2.35 5.29 -13.33
CA CYS A 262 2.63 3.87 -13.52
C CYS A 262 1.37 3.09 -13.13
N PRO A 263 0.75 2.33 -14.06
CA PRO A 263 -0.50 1.63 -13.78
C PRO A 263 -0.28 0.58 -12.69
N ARG A 264 -1.26 0.48 -11.79
CA ARG A 264 -1.23 -0.42 -10.65
C ARG A 264 -1.53 -1.84 -11.14
N THR A 265 -0.54 -2.72 -11.09
CA THR A 265 -0.61 -4.09 -11.63
C THR A 265 -0.88 -5.11 -10.52
N TYR A 266 0.16 -5.38 -9.74
CA TYR A 266 0.17 -6.40 -8.70
C TYR A 266 0.84 -5.82 -7.45
N ILE A 267 0.37 -6.23 -6.28
CA ILE A 267 1.06 -5.99 -5.00
C ILE A 267 1.43 -7.33 -4.37
N GLU A 268 2.67 -7.47 -3.92
CA GLU A 268 3.11 -8.66 -3.18
C GLU A 268 2.37 -8.73 -1.84
N VAL A 269 1.78 -9.88 -1.55
CA VAL A 269 1.01 -10.14 -0.34
C VAL A 269 1.54 -11.37 0.38
N VAL A 270 1.28 -11.43 1.68
CA VAL A 270 1.63 -12.55 2.55
C VAL A 270 0.41 -12.97 3.36
N PRO A 271 0.31 -14.26 3.72
CA PRO A 271 -0.74 -14.71 4.62
C PRO A 271 -0.56 -14.04 5.99
N TYR A 272 -1.66 -13.54 6.53
CA TYR A 272 -1.78 -12.94 7.85
C TYR A 272 -2.87 -13.68 8.61
N HIS A 273 -2.48 -14.23 9.75
CA HIS A 273 -3.40 -14.84 10.71
C HIS A 273 -3.56 -13.84 11.84
N LYS A 274 -4.80 -13.42 12.10
CA LYS A 274 -5.09 -12.52 13.20
C LYS A 274 -4.88 -13.26 14.51
N GLU A 275 -3.95 -12.80 15.34
CA GLU A 275 -3.82 -13.33 16.69
C GLU A 275 -4.92 -12.76 17.61
N PRO A 276 -5.36 -13.49 18.64
CA PRO A 276 -6.38 -12.99 19.58
C PRO A 276 -5.99 -11.68 20.28
N LYS A 277 -4.69 -11.38 20.38
CA LYS A 277 -4.13 -10.16 20.97
C LYS A 277 -3.94 -9.03 19.97
N ASP A 278 -4.07 -9.30 18.67
CA ASP A 278 -3.93 -8.27 17.64
C ASP A 278 -5.11 -7.29 17.70
N ARG A 279 -4.79 -6.01 17.52
CA ARG A 279 -5.81 -4.96 17.39
C ARG A 279 -6.66 -5.22 16.15
N HIS A 280 -7.92 -4.79 16.21
CA HIS A 280 -8.78 -4.79 15.04
C HIS A 280 -8.19 -3.94 13.92
N ARG A 281 -8.44 -4.34 12.68
CA ARG A 281 -8.07 -3.57 11.48
C ARG A 281 -8.92 -2.31 11.38
N LEU A 282 -8.34 -1.23 10.88
CA LEU A 282 -9.08 0.00 10.58
C LEU A 282 -10.05 -0.23 9.41
N ILE A 283 -11.32 0.09 9.56
CA ILE A 283 -12.29 0.04 8.44
C ILE A 283 -12.39 1.43 7.83
N VAL A 284 -12.03 1.54 6.54
CA VAL A 284 -12.11 2.78 5.79
C VAL A 284 -13.29 2.72 4.83
N LEU A 285 -14.28 3.60 5.03
CA LEU A 285 -15.44 3.69 4.15
C LEU A 285 -15.25 4.81 3.14
N VAL A 286 -15.42 4.49 1.86
CA VAL A 286 -15.31 5.41 0.74
C VAL A 286 -16.60 5.38 -0.06
N GLY A 287 -17.08 6.52 -0.54
CA GLY A 287 -18.24 6.59 -1.42
C GLY A 287 -18.52 8.01 -1.86
N PRO A 288 -19.32 8.21 -2.92
CA PRO A 288 -19.73 9.55 -3.33
C PRO A 288 -20.63 10.20 -2.28
N SER A 289 -20.77 11.52 -2.35
CA SER A 289 -21.65 12.24 -1.42
C SER A 289 -23.09 11.76 -1.56
N GLY A 290 -23.83 11.69 -0.45
CA GLY A 290 -25.23 11.22 -0.43
C GLY A 290 -25.43 9.70 -0.60
N VAL A 291 -24.37 8.90 -0.80
CA VAL A 291 -24.53 7.44 -0.97
C VAL A 291 -24.99 6.74 0.30
N GLY A 292 -24.72 7.31 1.48
CA GLY A 292 -25.15 6.76 2.77
C GLY A 292 -24.04 6.22 3.69
N VAL A 293 -22.76 6.50 3.40
CA VAL A 293 -21.62 6.10 4.26
C VAL A 293 -21.81 6.53 5.72
N ASN A 294 -22.24 7.77 5.96
CA ASN A 294 -22.47 8.29 7.32
C ASN A 294 -23.59 7.56 8.06
N GLU A 295 -24.64 7.17 7.36
CA GLU A 295 -25.74 6.39 7.93
C GLU A 295 -25.28 4.98 8.29
N LEU A 296 -24.48 4.33 7.44
CA LEU A 296 -23.90 3.02 7.72
C LEU A 296 -23.00 3.05 8.96
N LYS A 297 -22.11 4.06 9.09
CA LYS A 297 -21.29 4.26 10.30
C LYS A 297 -22.15 4.38 11.55
N ARG A 298 -23.17 5.25 11.52
CA ARG A 298 -24.08 5.45 12.66
C ARG A 298 -24.78 4.17 13.05
N ARG A 299 -25.30 3.41 12.09
CA ARG A 299 -25.98 2.13 12.36
C ARG A 299 -25.05 1.09 12.97
N LEU A 300 -23.80 0.98 12.52
CA LEU A 300 -22.81 0.07 13.09
C LEU A 300 -22.54 0.40 14.56
N VAL A 301 -22.25 1.67 14.86
CA VAL A 301 -22.01 2.13 16.24
C VAL A 301 -23.22 1.92 17.14
N ILE A 302 -24.43 2.24 16.66
CA ILE A 302 -25.66 2.04 17.45
C ILE A 302 -25.93 0.56 17.68
N SER A 303 -25.61 -0.30 16.71
CA SER A 303 -25.89 -1.73 16.82
C SER A 303 -25.00 -2.43 17.85
N GLU A 304 -23.71 -2.09 17.92
CA GLU A 304 -22.73 -2.65 18.87
C GLU A 304 -21.76 -1.57 19.35
N PRO A 305 -22.15 -0.73 20.32
CA PRO A 305 -21.34 0.40 20.81
C PRO A 305 -20.01 -0.02 21.46
N ASP A 306 -19.95 -1.25 21.97
CA ASP A 306 -18.74 -1.80 22.60
C ASP A 306 -17.74 -2.30 21.57
N ARG A 307 -18.19 -2.67 20.36
CA ARG A 307 -17.35 -3.21 19.30
C ARG A 307 -16.87 -2.14 18.32
N TYR A 308 -17.73 -1.19 17.96
CA TYR A 308 -17.42 -0.17 16.96
C TYR A 308 -17.16 1.18 17.60
N GLY A 309 -16.18 1.91 17.06
CA GLY A 309 -15.92 3.31 17.39
C GLY A 309 -15.68 4.14 16.14
N VAL A 310 -15.93 5.45 16.22
CA VAL A 310 -15.68 6.40 15.13
C VAL A 310 -14.65 7.41 15.63
N SER A 311 -13.72 7.81 14.76
CA SER A 311 -12.80 8.88 15.07
C SER A 311 -13.53 10.23 15.11
N VAL A 312 -13.50 10.90 16.26
CA VAL A 312 -14.07 12.25 16.39
C VAL A 312 -13.18 13.26 15.64
N PRO A 313 -13.72 13.96 14.63
CA PRO A 313 -12.97 14.95 13.85
C PRO A 313 -12.76 16.25 14.63
N TYR A 314 -11.83 17.08 14.17
CA TYR A 314 -11.53 18.40 14.72
C TYR A 314 -12.16 19.48 13.85
N THR A 315 -12.60 20.56 14.47
CA THR A 315 -13.04 21.75 13.76
C THR A 315 -12.65 23.03 14.48
N THR A 316 -12.46 24.12 13.73
CA THR A 316 -12.30 25.46 14.29
C THR A 316 -13.60 26.25 14.39
N ARG A 317 -14.71 25.66 13.92
CA ARG A 317 -16.03 26.27 14.02
C ARG A 317 -16.47 26.31 15.49
N GLU A 318 -17.19 27.34 15.89
CA GLU A 318 -17.83 27.37 17.21
C GLU A 318 -18.87 26.24 17.37
N LYS A 319 -18.88 25.65 18.56
CA LYS A 319 -19.82 24.62 18.98
C LYS A 319 -21.27 25.14 18.97
N ARG A 320 -22.19 24.40 18.34
CA ARG A 320 -23.64 24.72 18.38
C ARG A 320 -24.28 24.19 19.67
N ARG A 321 -25.46 24.73 20.01
CA ARG A 321 -26.23 24.34 21.21
C ARG A 321 -26.60 22.86 21.28
N GLN A 322 -26.74 22.19 20.13
CA GLN A 322 -27.14 20.78 20.04
C GLN A 322 -25.93 19.83 19.92
N GLU A 323 -24.72 20.35 19.79
CA GLU A 323 -23.50 19.57 19.62
C GLU A 323 -22.79 19.37 20.96
N SER A 324 -21.99 18.32 21.06
CA SER A 324 -21.21 17.95 22.24
C SER A 324 -19.71 17.85 21.93
N GLU A 325 -18.88 18.38 22.82
CA GLU A 325 -17.41 18.34 22.70
C GLU A 325 -16.96 16.89 22.89
N GLY A 326 -16.09 16.41 22.00
CA GLY A 326 -15.56 15.04 22.06
C GLY A 326 -16.54 13.95 21.64
N LEU A 327 -17.72 14.31 21.14
CA LEU A 327 -18.67 13.38 20.52
C LEU A 327 -18.90 13.74 19.05
N ASP A 328 -19.32 14.98 18.78
CA ASP A 328 -19.56 15.45 17.42
C ASP A 328 -18.26 15.93 16.78
N TYR A 329 -17.56 16.83 17.47
CA TYR A 329 -16.27 17.37 17.08
C TYR A 329 -15.41 17.67 18.31
N HIS A 330 -14.11 17.74 18.08
CA HIS A 330 -13.19 18.49 18.92
C HIS A 330 -13.16 19.95 18.45
N PHE A 331 -13.72 20.84 19.25
CA PHE A 331 -13.80 22.27 18.93
C PHE A 331 -12.52 22.96 19.41
N VAL A 332 -11.64 23.33 18.48
CA VAL A 332 -10.31 23.90 18.78
C VAL A 332 -10.14 25.28 18.17
N SER A 333 -9.18 26.07 18.68
CA SER A 333 -8.83 27.35 18.04
C SER A 333 -8.12 27.12 16.70
N VAL A 334 -8.14 28.14 15.82
CA VAL A 334 -7.39 28.10 14.55
C VAL A 334 -5.90 27.86 14.80
N GLN A 335 -5.31 28.52 15.80
CA GLN A 335 -3.90 28.34 16.16
C GLN A 335 -3.58 26.90 16.57
N ALA A 336 -4.42 26.29 17.40
CA ALA A 336 -4.22 24.89 17.81
C ALA A 336 -4.39 23.91 16.63
N PHE A 337 -5.33 24.20 15.73
CA PHE A 337 -5.51 23.40 14.51
C PHE A 337 -4.29 23.49 13.59
N GLU A 338 -3.75 24.69 13.38
CA GLU A 338 -2.54 24.91 12.57
C GLU A 338 -1.30 24.23 13.17
N GLU A 339 -1.16 24.22 14.49
CA GLU A 339 -0.10 23.47 15.17
C GLU A 339 -0.21 21.95 14.90
N LEU A 340 -1.42 21.40 14.90
CA LEU A 340 -1.65 19.99 14.55
C LEU A 340 -1.32 19.69 13.07
N ILE A 341 -1.56 20.64 12.16
CA ILE A 341 -1.14 20.53 10.75
C ILE A 341 0.39 20.48 10.67
N LEU A 342 1.09 21.41 11.33
CA LEU A 342 2.56 21.49 11.32
C LEU A 342 3.20 20.22 11.90
N ASN A 343 2.56 19.62 12.91
CA ASN A 343 3.00 18.37 13.53
C ASN A 343 2.55 17.11 12.77
N HIS A 344 1.99 17.26 11.56
CA HIS A 344 1.54 16.16 10.70
C HIS A 344 0.55 15.19 11.39
N ARG A 345 -0.37 15.71 12.21
CA ARG A 345 -1.32 14.90 13.00
C ARG A 345 -2.65 14.61 12.30
N PHE A 346 -2.85 15.08 11.08
CA PHE A 346 -4.08 14.88 10.32
C PHE A 346 -3.92 13.84 9.20
N VAL A 347 -4.89 12.94 9.09
CA VAL A 347 -5.07 12.06 7.92
C VAL A 347 -5.52 12.89 6.72
N GLU A 348 -6.50 13.75 6.96
CA GLU A 348 -7.00 14.74 6.03
C GLU A 348 -7.50 15.97 6.79
N TYR A 349 -7.40 17.12 6.13
CA TYR A 349 -7.96 18.37 6.60
C TYR A 349 -8.34 19.23 5.40
N GLY A 350 -9.29 20.13 5.61
CA GLY A 350 -9.78 21.06 4.62
C GLY A 350 -10.44 22.27 5.27
N GLN A 351 -10.71 23.29 4.47
CA GLN A 351 -11.43 24.46 4.91
C GLN A 351 -12.82 24.47 4.26
N TYR A 352 -13.84 24.73 5.07
CA TYR A 352 -15.21 24.84 4.62
C TYR A 352 -15.88 26.02 5.34
N ARG A 353 -16.44 26.95 4.54
CA ARG A 353 -17.05 28.20 5.01
C ARG A 353 -16.17 28.95 6.02
N GLY A 354 -14.89 29.09 5.69
CA GLY A 354 -13.90 29.79 6.53
C GLY A 354 -13.40 29.02 7.75
N ASN A 355 -13.97 27.85 8.08
CA ASN A 355 -13.56 27.04 9.22
C ASN A 355 -12.78 25.81 8.77
N TYR A 356 -11.78 25.38 9.55
CA TYR A 356 -11.08 24.14 9.30
C TYR A 356 -11.84 22.94 9.84
N TYR A 357 -11.72 21.82 9.14
CA TYR A 357 -12.20 20.50 9.53
C TYR A 357 -11.11 19.48 9.23
N GLY A 358 -10.92 18.49 10.09
CA GLY A 358 -9.92 17.45 9.84
C GLY A 358 -10.06 16.20 10.70
N SER A 359 -9.66 15.07 10.12
CA SER A 359 -9.64 13.76 10.76
C SER A 359 -8.24 13.49 11.30
N ASN A 360 -8.11 13.48 12.63
CA ASN A 360 -6.83 13.37 13.32
C ASN A 360 -6.39 11.89 13.48
N LEU A 361 -5.09 11.62 13.30
CA LEU A 361 -4.48 10.30 13.43
C LEU A 361 -4.59 9.73 14.87
N ASP A 362 -4.45 10.57 15.88
CA ASP A 362 -4.53 10.18 17.29
C ASP A 362 -5.95 9.77 17.69
N SER A 363 -6.97 10.38 17.07
CA SER A 363 -8.35 9.94 17.25
C SER A 363 -8.54 8.52 16.75
N VAL A 364 -7.91 8.14 15.63
CA VAL A 364 -7.94 6.77 15.10
C VAL A 364 -7.18 5.82 16.04
N GLN A 365 -5.97 6.20 16.47
CA GLN A 365 -5.15 5.40 17.37
C GLN A 365 -5.84 5.14 18.72
N ARG A 366 -6.57 6.13 19.25
CA ARG A 366 -7.32 6.02 20.51
C ARG A 366 -8.39 4.93 20.42
N VAL A 367 -9.23 4.95 19.39
CA VAL A 367 -10.30 3.95 19.19
C VAL A 367 -9.70 2.55 19.05
N LEU A 368 -8.60 2.42 18.30
CA LEU A 368 -7.90 1.13 18.16
C LEU A 368 -7.23 0.66 19.46
N ALA A 369 -6.76 1.59 20.30
CA ALA A 369 -6.18 1.27 21.61
C ALA A 369 -7.23 0.85 22.64
N GLU A 370 -8.47 1.32 22.50
CA GLU A 370 -9.63 0.84 23.28
C GLU A 370 -10.06 -0.59 22.90
N GLY A 371 -9.44 -1.19 21.88
CA GLY A 371 -9.79 -2.53 21.40
C GLY A 371 -11.05 -2.56 20.54
N LYS A 372 -11.50 -1.42 20.02
CA LYS A 372 -12.67 -1.31 19.12
C LYS A 372 -12.26 -1.33 17.66
N VAL A 373 -13.18 -1.74 16.80
CA VAL A 373 -13.10 -1.55 15.35
C VAL A 373 -13.33 -0.08 15.04
N CYS A 374 -12.28 0.61 14.58
CA CYS A 374 -12.38 2.01 14.18
C CYS A 374 -13.00 2.13 12.78
N LEU A 375 -14.06 2.94 12.66
CA LEU A 375 -14.70 3.30 11.39
C LEU A 375 -14.25 4.71 10.98
N LEU A 376 -13.59 4.82 9.83
CA LEU A 376 -13.08 6.08 9.30
C LEU A 376 -13.63 6.32 7.89
N ASP A 377 -14.21 7.49 7.65
CA ASP A 377 -14.51 8.00 6.32
C ASP A 377 -13.46 9.04 5.94
N VAL A 378 -12.78 8.81 4.81
CA VAL A 378 -11.77 9.74 4.26
C VAL A 378 -11.83 9.72 2.75
N HIS A 379 -11.40 10.83 2.13
CA HIS A 379 -11.27 10.86 0.68
C HIS A 379 -10.19 9.85 0.22
N PRO A 380 -10.41 9.04 -0.85
CA PRO A 380 -9.50 7.94 -1.18
C PRO A 380 -8.07 8.37 -1.53
N SER A 381 -7.86 9.60 -2.00
CA SER A 381 -6.51 10.17 -2.19
C SER A 381 -5.68 10.29 -0.90
N LYS A 382 -6.32 10.23 0.27
CA LYS A 382 -5.72 10.37 1.60
C LYS A 382 -5.49 9.03 2.30
N ILE A 383 -6.02 7.92 1.78
CA ILE A 383 -5.86 6.56 2.35
C ILE A 383 -4.39 6.18 2.53
N LYS A 384 -3.50 6.69 1.68
CA LYS A 384 -2.05 6.46 1.78
C LYS A 384 -1.46 6.79 3.18
N HIS A 385 -2.05 7.72 3.92
CA HIS A 385 -1.58 8.09 5.26
C HIS A 385 -1.94 7.06 6.33
N VAL A 386 -2.99 6.27 6.10
CA VAL A 386 -3.42 5.17 6.98
C VAL A 386 -3.09 3.79 6.41
N TYR A 387 -2.52 3.70 5.20
CA TYR A 387 -2.14 2.44 4.54
C TYR A 387 -0.80 1.89 5.07
N THR A 388 -0.73 1.63 6.37
CA THR A 388 0.49 1.22 7.09
C THR A 388 0.27 -0.10 7.84
N SER A 389 1.36 -0.72 8.30
CA SER A 389 1.33 -1.93 9.14
C SER A 389 0.66 -1.71 10.50
N GLU A 390 0.59 -0.46 10.95
CA GLU A 390 -0.05 -0.06 12.19
C GLU A 390 -1.57 -0.19 12.09
N PHE A 391 -2.18 0.38 11.05
CA PHE A 391 -3.63 0.43 10.90
C PHE A 391 -4.21 -0.75 10.11
N LYS A 392 -3.40 -1.35 9.22
CA LYS A 392 -3.77 -2.45 8.31
C LYS A 392 -5.17 -2.25 7.70
N PRO A 393 -5.43 -1.11 7.03
CA PRO A 393 -6.79 -0.71 6.70
C PRO A 393 -7.48 -1.75 5.81
N TYR A 394 -8.79 -1.87 5.97
CA TYR A 394 -9.70 -2.59 5.11
C TYR A 394 -10.63 -1.57 4.46
N VAL A 395 -10.49 -1.36 3.16
CA VAL A 395 -11.13 -0.26 2.44
C VAL A 395 -12.39 -0.78 1.74
N VAL A 396 -13.55 -0.30 2.19
CA VAL A 396 -14.86 -0.63 1.61
C VAL A 396 -15.37 0.55 0.79
N PHE A 397 -15.57 0.30 -0.50
CA PHE A 397 -16.20 1.26 -1.39
C PHE A 397 -17.71 1.02 -1.48
N VAL A 398 -18.48 2.01 -1.05
CA VAL A 398 -19.95 2.02 -1.11
C VAL A 398 -20.36 2.74 -2.39
N LYS A 399 -20.86 1.96 -3.35
CA LYS A 399 -21.28 2.43 -4.68
C LYS A 399 -22.79 2.67 -4.70
N PRO A 400 -23.29 3.72 -5.37
CA PRO A 400 -24.72 3.85 -5.65
C PRO A 400 -25.23 2.75 -6.59
N PRO A 401 -26.50 2.33 -6.47
CA PRO A 401 -27.16 1.47 -7.44
C PRO A 401 -27.46 2.26 -8.73
N MET A 402 -28.08 1.61 -9.71
CA MET A 402 -28.50 2.27 -10.94
C MET A 402 -29.52 3.39 -10.67
N ILE A 403 -29.60 4.36 -11.58
CA ILE A 403 -30.42 5.57 -11.41
C ILE A 403 -31.90 5.28 -11.11
N GLU A 404 -32.45 4.22 -11.70
CA GLU A 404 -33.84 3.81 -11.46
C GLU A 404 -34.07 3.38 -10.01
N GLU A 405 -33.12 2.64 -9.44
CA GLU A 405 -33.18 2.19 -8.06
C GLU A 405 -32.91 3.34 -7.08
N LEU A 406 -32.01 4.27 -7.41
CA LEU A 406 -31.83 5.51 -6.64
C LEU A 406 -33.14 6.30 -6.53
N ARG A 407 -33.84 6.48 -7.66
CA ARG A 407 -35.14 7.18 -7.73
C ARG A 407 -36.24 6.51 -6.90
N LEU A 408 -36.15 5.19 -6.67
CA LEU A 408 -37.10 4.45 -5.84
C LEU A 408 -36.73 4.54 -4.36
N THR A 409 -35.48 4.22 -4.04
CA THR A 409 -34.98 4.06 -2.67
C THR A 409 -34.79 5.40 -1.94
N ARG A 410 -34.42 6.45 -2.67
CA ARG A 410 -34.08 7.77 -2.10
C ARG A 410 -35.13 8.85 -2.35
N ARG A 411 -36.29 8.51 -2.94
CA ARG A 411 -37.38 9.47 -3.26
C ARG A 411 -37.84 10.33 -2.08
N ARG A 412 -37.78 9.77 -0.87
CA ARG A 412 -38.17 10.45 0.39
C ARG A 412 -37.00 10.63 1.35
N ALA A 413 -35.81 10.16 0.95
CA ALA A 413 -34.61 10.33 1.76
C ALA A 413 -34.23 11.79 1.74
N LYS A 414 -34.01 12.34 2.93
CA LYS A 414 -33.47 13.68 3.08
C LYS A 414 -31.98 13.57 3.31
N PHE A 415 -31.21 14.42 2.65
CA PHE A 415 -29.77 14.47 2.84
C PHE A 415 -29.31 15.89 3.16
N VAL A 416 -28.16 16.00 3.79
CA VAL A 416 -27.56 17.29 4.15
C VAL A 416 -26.74 17.75 2.95
N CYS A 417 -27.07 18.91 2.41
CA CYS A 417 -26.31 19.51 1.32
C CYS A 417 -25.10 20.31 1.81
N ASP A 418 -24.01 20.18 1.08
CA ASP A 418 -22.74 20.90 1.27
C ASP A 418 -22.85 22.40 1.01
N GLU A 419 -23.95 22.90 0.45
CA GLU A 419 -24.08 24.34 0.23
C GLU A 419 -24.50 25.10 1.48
N ASP A 420 -25.13 24.48 2.49
CA ASP A 420 -25.57 25.17 3.71
C ASP A 420 -25.40 24.44 5.04
N GLY A 421 -25.17 23.11 5.05
CA GLY A 421 -25.04 22.30 6.29
C GLY A 421 -26.26 22.32 7.23
N MET A 422 -27.30 23.08 6.88
CA MET A 422 -28.51 23.32 7.67
C MET A 422 -29.77 23.04 6.84
N GLN A 423 -29.69 23.09 5.51
CA GLN A 423 -30.79 22.77 4.62
C GLN A 423 -30.78 21.28 4.30
N VAL A 424 -31.66 20.57 4.99
CA VAL A 424 -32.01 19.19 4.70
C VAL A 424 -32.97 19.22 3.49
N ARG A 425 -32.46 18.89 2.30
CA ARG A 425 -33.26 18.85 1.06
C ARG A 425 -33.47 17.41 0.57
N MET A 426 -34.44 17.24 -0.32
CA MET A 426 -34.68 15.97 -1.01
C MET A 426 -33.71 15.87 -2.20
N PHE A 427 -33.34 14.65 -2.57
CA PHE A 427 -32.52 14.41 -3.76
C PHE A 427 -33.23 14.90 -5.03
N SER A 428 -32.53 15.70 -5.82
CA SER A 428 -32.89 16.05 -7.20
C SER A 428 -32.37 14.99 -8.18
N GLU A 429 -32.76 15.08 -9.46
CA GLU A 429 -32.16 14.21 -10.49
C GLU A 429 -30.67 14.53 -10.71
N GLU A 430 -30.30 15.81 -10.65
CA GLU A 430 -28.91 16.27 -10.76
C GLU A 430 -28.04 15.65 -9.65
N ASP A 431 -28.55 15.58 -8.41
CA ASP A 431 -27.83 14.95 -7.29
C ASP A 431 -27.55 13.45 -7.55
N PHE A 432 -28.46 12.76 -8.25
CA PHE A 432 -28.25 11.34 -8.61
C PHE A 432 -27.24 11.17 -9.73
N GLU A 433 -27.26 12.05 -10.75
CA GLU A 433 -26.28 12.05 -11.83
C GLU A 433 -24.88 12.36 -11.29
N GLU A 434 -24.74 13.39 -10.44
CA GLU A 434 -23.48 13.73 -9.78
C GLU A 434 -22.96 12.58 -8.92
N MET A 435 -23.84 11.89 -8.18
CA MET A 435 -23.47 10.74 -7.36
C MET A 435 -22.92 9.58 -8.22
N LEU A 436 -23.53 9.32 -9.38
CA LEU A 436 -23.10 8.28 -10.32
C LEU A 436 -21.77 8.64 -10.98
N ASP A 437 -21.63 9.89 -11.44
CA ASP A 437 -20.39 10.40 -12.04
C ASP A 437 -19.23 10.36 -11.03
N GLN A 438 -19.47 10.77 -9.79
CA GLN A 438 -18.50 10.66 -8.70
C GLN A 438 -18.13 9.20 -8.43
N ALA A 439 -19.11 8.29 -8.39
CA ALA A 439 -18.85 6.87 -8.19
C ALA A 439 -17.96 6.28 -9.29
N GLU A 440 -18.24 6.58 -10.56
CA GLU A 440 -17.43 6.12 -11.69
C GLU A 440 -16.01 6.70 -11.63
N MET A 441 -15.88 7.98 -11.30
CA MET A 441 -14.57 8.64 -11.14
C MET A 441 -13.76 7.99 -10.01
N LEU A 442 -14.38 7.73 -8.86
CA LEU A 442 -13.74 7.10 -7.71
C LEU A 442 -13.28 5.67 -8.03
N ASP A 443 -14.13 4.88 -8.67
CA ASP A 443 -13.84 3.49 -9.08
C ASP A 443 -12.71 3.44 -10.13
N SER A 444 -12.72 4.36 -11.09
CA SER A 444 -11.70 4.46 -12.14
C SER A 444 -10.32 4.87 -11.62
N GLN A 445 -10.26 5.88 -10.74
CA GLN A 445 -8.98 6.42 -10.24
C GLN A 445 -8.43 5.63 -9.05
N TYR A 446 -9.29 5.34 -8.09
CA TYR A 446 -8.90 4.79 -6.79
C TYR A 446 -9.29 3.35 -6.61
N GLY A 447 -9.99 2.78 -7.59
CA GLY A 447 -10.34 1.38 -7.71
C GLY A 447 -9.37 0.54 -6.92
N HIS A 448 -8.19 0.24 -7.46
CA HIS A 448 -7.10 -0.56 -6.86
C HIS A 448 -6.90 -0.55 -5.33
N LEU A 449 -7.32 0.49 -4.60
CA LEU A 449 -7.27 0.56 -3.14
C LEU A 449 -8.39 -0.20 -2.41
N PHE A 450 -9.56 -0.42 -3.02
CA PHE A 450 -10.69 -1.03 -2.31
C PHE A 450 -10.51 -2.53 -2.17
N ASP A 451 -10.73 -3.05 -0.96
CA ASP A 451 -10.74 -4.47 -0.67
C ASP A 451 -12.13 -5.07 -0.95
N LYS A 452 -13.19 -4.27 -0.74
CA LYS A 452 -14.59 -4.65 -0.96
C LYS A 452 -15.34 -3.53 -1.68
N VAL A 453 -16.26 -3.89 -2.56
CA VAL A 453 -17.25 -2.99 -3.17
C VAL A 453 -18.64 -3.46 -2.78
N ILE A 454 -19.48 -2.57 -2.26
CA ILE A 454 -20.87 -2.84 -1.86
C ILE A 454 -21.79 -1.85 -2.58
N VAL A 455 -22.86 -2.34 -3.21
CA VAL A 455 -23.86 -1.50 -3.89
C VAL A 455 -24.98 -1.14 -2.92
N ASN A 456 -25.12 0.14 -2.59
CA ASN A 456 -26.11 0.62 -1.62
C ASN A 456 -27.48 0.94 -2.22
N GLY A 457 -28.17 -0.14 -2.62
CA GLY A 457 -29.60 -0.13 -2.96
C GLY A 457 -30.48 0.18 -1.77
N ASP A 458 -30.45 -0.71 -0.79
CA ASP A 458 -31.14 -0.56 0.50
C ASP A 458 -30.14 -0.49 1.66
N VAL A 459 -30.31 0.49 2.54
CA VAL A 459 -29.39 0.74 3.67
C VAL A 459 -29.41 -0.43 4.65
N ALA A 460 -30.56 -1.07 4.87
CA ALA A 460 -30.64 -2.18 5.83
C ALA A 460 -29.92 -3.44 5.32
N THR A 461 -30.02 -3.73 4.02
CA THR A 461 -29.33 -4.85 3.38
C THR A 461 -27.83 -4.59 3.30
N THR A 462 -27.44 -3.38 2.88
CA THR A 462 -26.04 -2.93 2.85
C THR A 462 -25.39 -2.98 4.24
N PHE A 463 -26.12 -2.58 5.28
CA PHE A 463 -25.67 -2.68 6.65
C PHE A 463 -25.38 -4.12 7.08
N ARG A 464 -26.27 -5.07 6.75
CA ARG A 464 -26.06 -6.49 7.05
C ARG A 464 -24.86 -7.06 6.30
N GLU A 465 -24.71 -6.73 5.02
CA GLU A 465 -23.56 -7.17 4.23
C GLU A 465 -22.25 -6.61 4.81
N LEU A 466 -22.19 -5.31 5.09
CA LEU A 466 -21.00 -4.67 5.67
C LEU A 466 -20.65 -5.27 7.03
N LYS A 467 -21.64 -5.52 7.88
CA LYS A 467 -21.44 -6.13 9.19
C LYS A 467 -20.85 -7.54 9.08
N ALA A 468 -21.45 -8.38 8.24
CA ALA A 468 -20.96 -9.75 8.02
C ALA A 468 -19.53 -9.78 7.45
N ASP A 469 -19.21 -8.85 6.54
CA ASP A 469 -17.87 -8.73 5.95
C ASP A 469 -16.82 -8.28 6.98
N VAL A 470 -17.17 -7.34 7.87
CA VAL A 470 -16.30 -6.92 8.98
C VAL A 470 -16.14 -8.05 10.01
N GLU A 471 -17.19 -8.81 10.30
CA GLU A 471 -17.14 -9.99 11.17
C GLU A 471 -16.18 -11.06 10.64
N LYS A 472 -16.19 -11.28 9.32
CA LYS A 472 -15.26 -12.19 8.67
C LYS A 472 -13.79 -11.80 8.86
N LEU A 473 -13.48 -10.52 9.04
CA LEU A 473 -12.12 -10.06 9.33
C LEU A 473 -11.63 -10.43 10.74
N ASP A 474 -12.54 -10.83 11.63
CA ASP A 474 -12.20 -11.30 12.97
C ASP A 474 -12.08 -12.83 13.04
N GLU A 475 -12.53 -13.56 12.02
CA GLU A 475 -12.41 -15.02 11.93
C GLU A 475 -10.93 -15.45 11.77
N PRO A 476 -10.54 -16.65 12.27
CA PRO A 476 -9.17 -17.17 12.17
C PRO A 476 -8.79 -17.60 10.74
N GLU A 477 -9.51 -17.16 9.72
CA GLU A 477 -9.18 -17.41 8.33
C GLU A 477 -7.93 -16.63 7.88
N VAL A 478 -7.22 -17.19 6.91
CA VAL A 478 -6.02 -16.57 6.34
C VAL A 478 -6.41 -15.30 5.58
N GLN A 479 -5.96 -14.15 6.06
CA GLN A 479 -6.07 -12.87 5.34
C GLN A 479 -4.83 -12.62 4.51
N TRP A 480 -4.96 -11.84 3.44
CA TRP A 480 -3.82 -11.50 2.58
C TRP A 480 -3.52 -10.02 2.70
N VAL A 481 -2.39 -9.70 3.34
CA VAL A 481 -1.95 -8.33 3.58
C VAL A 481 -0.71 -8.02 2.74
N PRO A 482 -0.46 -6.74 2.38
CA PRO A 482 0.77 -6.33 1.71
C PRO A 482 2.02 -6.84 2.44
N ALA A 483 2.95 -7.44 1.71
CA ALA A 483 4.21 -7.95 2.26
C ALA A 483 5.03 -6.85 2.95
N ALA A 484 4.87 -5.59 2.51
CA ALA A 484 5.50 -4.43 3.13
C ALA A 484 5.07 -4.22 4.59
N TRP A 485 3.88 -4.68 5.00
CA TRP A 485 3.39 -4.50 6.36
C TRP A 485 4.06 -5.44 7.36
N MET A 486 4.62 -6.57 6.91
CA MET A 486 5.41 -7.47 7.76
C MET A 486 6.88 -7.03 7.86
N ARG A 487 7.34 -6.19 6.93
CA ARG A 487 8.72 -5.67 6.89
C ARG A 487 8.85 -4.39 7.72
N SER A 488 8.52 -4.46 9.01
CA SER A 488 9.10 -3.62 10.09
C SER A 488 8.28 -3.70 11.38
N ALA A 489 8.88 -4.30 12.41
CA ALA A 489 8.98 -3.60 13.68
C ALA A 489 10.37 -2.96 13.69
N PRO A 490 10.52 -1.63 13.67
CA PRO A 490 11.74 -1.03 14.16
C PRO A 490 11.75 -1.32 15.66
N THR A 491 12.50 -2.34 16.08
CA THR A 491 12.93 -2.45 17.46
C THR A 491 13.51 -1.11 17.88
N LYS A 492 12.90 -0.50 18.91
CA LYS A 492 13.39 0.69 19.59
C LYS A 492 14.80 0.38 20.12
N ALA A 493 15.83 0.58 19.29
CA ALA A 493 17.20 0.69 19.74
C ALA A 493 17.48 2.17 20.04
N TRP A 494 18.07 2.39 21.21
CA TRP A 494 18.21 3.67 21.89
C TRP A 494 18.60 4.87 21.03
N ARG A 495 17.98 6.00 21.39
CA ARG A 495 18.57 7.32 21.19
C ARG A 495 19.89 7.39 21.97
N SER A 496 20.99 7.67 21.30
CA SER A 496 22.03 8.54 21.86
C SER A 496 22.54 9.48 20.78
N CYS A 497 22.51 10.78 21.10
CA CYS A 497 23.05 11.89 20.33
C CYS A 497 24.50 11.70 19.89
N SER A 498 24.79 12.16 18.66
CA SER A 498 25.94 12.99 18.24
C SER A 498 26.00 12.90 16.71
N SER A 499 26.13 13.94 15.89
CA SER A 499 26.39 15.36 16.08
C SER A 499 26.07 16.04 14.75
N LEU A 500 25.77 17.33 14.81
CA LEU A 500 25.73 18.27 13.69
C LEU A 500 26.94 18.12 12.75
N THR A 501 26.68 18.25 11.45
CA THR A 501 27.31 19.17 10.47
C THR A 501 26.63 18.88 9.13
N GLY A 502 26.07 19.81 8.38
CA GLY A 502 26.53 21.17 8.11
C GLY A 502 26.61 21.27 6.59
N TRP A 503 25.82 22.17 6.01
CA TRP A 503 25.64 22.37 4.58
C TRP A 503 26.94 22.80 3.91
N ILE A 504 27.34 22.15 2.81
CA ILE A 504 27.78 22.73 1.52
C ILE A 504 27.41 21.73 0.42
#